data_AF-E2BJL6-F1
#
_entry.id   AF-E2BJL6-F1
#
_cell.length_a   1.000
_cell.length_b   1.000
_cell.length_c   1.000
_cell.angle_alpha   90.00
_cell.angle_beta   90.00
_cell.angle_gamma   90.00
#
_symmetry.space_group_name_H-M   'P 1'
#
loop_
_entity.id
_entity.type
_entity.pdbx_description
1 polymer ?
#
loop_
_entity_poly.entity_id
_entity_poly.type
_entity_poly.pdbx_seq_one_letter_code
_entity_poly.pdbx_strand_id
1 'polypeptide(L)' 'KGKLTGKLIDELSMYYGLAIRRNQNSIEKMRNEIWATLYHKLSTNEKPQHDKCPSGESSWCSWQ' A
#
# COMPACT_ATOMS: atom_id res chain seq x y z
N LYS A 1 7.40 -22.57 -8.00
CA LYS A 1 6.69 -21.45 -8.68
C LYS A 1 5.47 -21.07 -7.84
N GLY A 2 5.10 -19.79 -7.76
CA GLY A 2 3.93 -19.33 -7.01
C GLY A 2 4.17 -18.88 -5.57
N LYS A 3 5.42 -18.80 -5.11
CA LYS A 3 5.75 -18.18 -3.81
C LYS A 3 6.02 -16.68 -4.01
N LEU A 4 5.64 -15.88 -3.02
CA LEU A 4 6.09 -14.48 -2.94
C LEU A 4 7.61 -14.44 -2.76
N THR A 5 8.24 -13.41 -3.31
CA THR A 5 9.67 -13.15 -3.07
C THR A 5 9.85 -12.58 -1.67
N GLY A 6 11.02 -12.81 -1.05
CA GLY A 6 11.34 -12.22 0.26
C GLY A 6 11.18 -10.69 0.25
N LYS A 7 11.71 -10.04 -0.79
CA LYS A 7 11.56 -8.60 -1.02
C LYS A 7 10.08 -8.15 -0.98
N LEU A 8 9.19 -8.87 -1.65
CA LEU A 8 7.77 -8.50 -1.66
C LEU A 8 7.10 -8.69 -0.30
N ILE A 9 7.48 -9.73 0.45
CA ILE A 9 7.00 -9.95 1.82
C ILE A 9 7.47 -8.81 2.74
N ASP A 10 8.74 -8.41 2.63
CA ASP A 10 9.32 -7.33 3.44
C ASP A 10 8.62 -5.99 3.15
N GLU A 11 8.41 -5.67 1.87
CA GLU A 11 7.69 -4.46 1.46
C GLU A 11 6.26 -4.43 2.00
N LEU A 12 5.48 -5.52 1.81
CA LEU A 12 4.11 -5.61 2.32
C LEU A 12 4.05 -5.46 3.84
N SER A 13 4.97 -6.08 4.57
CA SER A 13 5.04 -6.01 6.03
C SER A 13 5.39 -4.59 6.51
N MET A 14 6.34 -3.93 5.85
CA MET A 14 6.72 -2.55 6.14
C MET A 14 5.54 -1.59 5.96
N TYR A 15 4.84 -1.65 4.83
CA TYR A 15 3.69 -0.79 4.55
C TYR A 15 2.50 -1.08 5.47
N TYR A 16 2.27 -2.34 5.83
CA TYR A 16 1.25 -2.69 6.82
C TYR A 16 1.53 -2.03 8.18
N GLY A 17 2.78 -2.11 8.66
CA GLY A 17 3.19 -1.42 9.89
C GLY A 17 3.15 0.10 9.78
N LEU A 18 3.39 0.66 8.60
CA LEU A 18 3.27 2.10 8.34
C LEU A 18 1.81 2.57 8.42
N ALA A 19 0.88 1.83 7.81
CA ALA A 19 -0.55 2.12 7.83
C ALA A 19 -1.12 2.13 9.26
N ILE A 20 -0.68 1.20 10.11
CA ILE A 20 -1.06 1.19 11.54
C ILE A 20 -0.53 2.45 12.25
N ARG A 21 0.77 2.75 12.09
CA ARG A 21 1.43 3.87 12.78
C ARG A 21 0.87 5.23 12.36
N ARG A 22 0.49 5.41 11.09
CA ARG A 22 -0.07 6.67 10.58
C ARG A 22 -1.53 6.89 10.95
N ASN A 23 -2.28 5.81 11.20
CA ASN A 23 -3.74 5.87 11.39
C ASN A 23 -4.20 5.31 12.75
N GLN A 24 -3.40 5.51 13.80
CA GLN A 24 -3.70 5.00 15.15
C GLN A 24 -5.07 5.45 15.68
N ASN A 25 -5.55 6.60 15.24
CA ASN A 25 -6.82 7.19 15.67
C ASN A 25 -8.01 6.87 14.73
N SER A 26 -7.82 6.09 13.67
CA SER A 26 -8.88 5.76 12.71
C SER A 26 -8.67 4.41 12.05
N ILE A 27 -9.47 3.43 12.47
CA ILE A 27 -9.49 2.07 11.88
C ILE A 27 -9.86 2.13 10.39
N GLU A 28 -10.77 3.02 10.01
CA GLU A 28 -11.16 3.18 8.61
C GLU A 28 -9.99 3.62 7.74
N LYS A 29 -9.26 4.68 8.15
CA LYS A 29 -8.09 5.15 7.42
C LYS A 29 -6.98 4.10 7.37
N MET A 30 -6.75 3.39 8.48
CA MET A 30 -5.81 2.28 8.54
C MET A 30 -6.16 1.19 7.52
N ARG A 31 -7.42 0.75 7.49
CA ARG A 31 -7.91 -0.24 6.52
C ARG A 31 -7.70 0.26 5.10
N ASN A 32 -8.03 1.51 4.82
CA ASN A 32 -7.88 2.09 3.48
C ASN A 32 -6.42 2.12 3.03
N GLU A 33 -5.48 2.50 3.90
CA GLU A 33 -4.04 2.54 3.57
C GLU A 33 -3.43 1.12 3.41
N ILE A 34 -3.92 0.12 4.16
CA ILE A 34 -3.57 -1.30 3.94
C ILE A 34 -4.01 -1.76 2.55
N TRP A 35 -5.27 -1.51 2.18
CA TRP A 35 -5.77 -1.88 0.84
C TRP A 35 -5.08 -1.11 -0.28
N ALA A 36 -4.72 0.16 -0.05
CA ALA A 36 -3.93 0.95 -0.99
C ALA A 36 -2.61 0.28 -1.34
N THR A 37 -1.91 -0.26 -0.33
CA THR A 37 -0.67 -1.00 -0.52
C THR A 37 -0.87 -2.23 -1.40
N LEU A 38 -1.90 -3.03 -1.10
CA LEU A 38 -2.20 -4.23 -1.88
C LEU A 38 -2.54 -3.89 -3.34
N TYR A 39 -3.45 -2.94 -3.56
CA TYR A 39 -3.84 -2.53 -4.91
C TYR A 39 -2.67 -1.94 -5.70
N HIS A 40 -1.82 -1.14 -5.07
CA HIS A 40 -0.61 -0.64 -5.70
C HIS A 40 0.33 -1.77 -6.15
N LYS A 41 0.50 -2.82 -5.33
CA LYS A 41 1.33 -3.99 -5.69
C LYS A 41 0.69 -4.89 -6.75
N LEU A 42 -0.64 -4.89 -6.88
CA LEU A 42 -1.37 -5.59 -7.93
C LEU A 42 -1.52 -4.77 -9.22
N SER A 43 -1.20 -3.47 -9.17
CA SER A 43 -1.31 -2.54 -10.29
C SER A 43 -0.40 -2.98 -11.43
N THR A 44 -0.91 -2.92 -12.65
CA THR A 44 -0.13 -3.06 -13.88
C THR A 44 -0.40 -1.88 -14.81
N ASN A 45 0.39 -1.72 -15.86
CA ASN A 45 0.18 -0.64 -16.82
C ASN A 45 -1.19 -0.75 -17.52
N GLU A 46 -1.66 -1.97 -17.77
CA GLU A 46 -2.96 -2.27 -18.40
C GLU A 46 -4.13 -2.17 -17.41
N LYS A 47 -3.86 -2.34 -16.10
CA LYS A 47 -4.84 -2.29 -15.03
C LYS A 47 -4.29 -1.46 -13.86
N PRO A 48 -4.24 -0.13 -14.01
CA PRO A 48 -3.76 0.74 -12.94
C PRO A 48 -4.72 0.68 -11.75
N GLN A 49 -4.18 0.57 -10.54
CA GLN A 49 -4.95 0.46 -9.30
C GLN A 49 -4.41 1.44 -8.23
N HIS A 50 -4.31 2.72 -8.62
CA HIS A 50 -3.74 3.79 -7.78
C HIS A 50 -4.79 4.60 -7.00
N ASP A 51 -6.09 4.33 -7.18
CA ASP A 51 -7.19 5.13 -6.61
C ASP A 51 -7.20 5.23 -5.09
N LYS A 52 -6.59 4.26 -4.39
CA LYS A 52 -6.51 4.25 -2.93
C LYS A 52 -5.18 4.78 -2.39
N CYS A 53 -4.23 5.13 -3.26
CA CYS A 53 -2.93 5.63 -2.82
C CYS A 53 -3.09 6.93 -2.01
N PRO A 54 -2.36 7.08 -0.89
CA PRO A 54 -2.48 8.25 -0.04
C PRO A 54 -1.99 9.49 -0.79
N SER A 55 -2.78 10.56 -0.83
CA SER A 55 -2.40 11.77 -1.60
C SER A 55 -1.49 12.73 -0.83
N GLY A 56 -0.77 13.58 -1.56
CA GLY A 56 0.06 14.67 -1.01
C GLY A 56 1.55 14.32 -0.92
N GLU A 57 2.35 15.27 -0.43
CA GLU A 57 3.83 15.18 -0.40
C GLU A 57 4.37 14.00 0.42
N SER A 58 3.59 13.51 1.38
CA SER A 58 3.95 12.32 2.19
C SER A 58 3.53 10.99 1.54
N SER A 59 2.99 11.03 0.32
CA SER A 59 2.63 9.83 -0.42
C SER A 59 3.86 8.99 -0.68
N TRP A 60 3.74 7.69 -0.43
CA TRP A 60 4.74 6.72 -0.87
C TRP A 60 4.48 6.25 -2.30
N CYS A 61 3.37 6.67 -2.93
CA CYS A 61 3.01 6.28 -4.28
C CYS A 61 3.70 7.19 -5.29
N SER A 62 4.66 6.63 -6.02
CA SER A 62 5.44 7.36 -7.04
C SER A 62 4.65 7.74 -8.31
N TRP A 63 3.39 7.32 -8.43
CA TRP A 63 2.55 7.65 -9.58
C TRP A 63 1.88 9.04 -9.43
N GLN A 64 1.76 9.53 -8.20
CA GLN A 64 1.15 10.83 -7.89
C GLN A 64 2.12 11.99 -8.10
#